data_AF-A0A1S4CPV9-F1
#
_entry.id   AF-A0A1S4CPV9-F1
#
_cell.length_a   1.000
_cell.length_b   1.000
_cell.length_c   1.000
_cell.angle_alpha   90.00
_cell.angle_beta   90.00
_cell.angle_gamma   90.00
#
_symmetry.space_group_name_H-M   'P 1'
#
loop_
_entity.id
_entity.type
_entity.pdbx_description
1 polymer ?
#
loop_
_entity_poly.entity_id
_entity_poly.type
_entity_poly.pdbx_seq_one_letter_code
_entity_poly.pdbx_strand_id
1 'polypeptide(L)'
;MLIVLQVETVAQFGVVFLLFALGLEFSLTKLKVVGPVAVLGGLLQIVILMFLCGTTAMLCGANLSEGVFVGCFLSMSSTAVVVKFLVEKNSNNALHGQVTIGTLIFQDCAVGLLFALLPVLGGNSGLLHGIISMGKLLLILSMYLSVASIVTWSFVPRFLKLMIRLSSQTNELYQLAVVAFCLLSAWCSDKLGLSLELGSFVAGAMISTTDFAQHTLDQVEPIRNLFAALFLASIGMLIHVQFLWTHVDILLASVILVIVFKTTVATMITKVFGYNIRTSVIVGLLLAQIGEFAFVLLSRASNLHIVQGKMYLLLLGTTALSLVTTPVLFKLIPAIMHLGVLMHWFPVENITPDEEKVSMIEAHNRVL
;
A
#
# COMPACT_ATOMS: atom_id res chain seq x y z
N MET A 1 15.79 -9.20 26.30
CA MET A 1 15.11 -10.37 25.68
C MET A 1 13.60 -10.36 25.94
N LEU A 2 13.13 -10.34 27.21
CA LEU A 2 11.69 -10.25 27.52
C LEU A 2 10.99 -9.00 26.95
N ILE A 3 11.62 -7.82 27.05
CA ILE A 3 11.05 -6.57 26.51
C ILE A 3 10.90 -6.64 24.98
N VAL A 4 11.85 -7.26 24.27
CA VAL A 4 11.82 -7.38 22.80
C VAL A 4 10.68 -8.28 22.34
N LEU A 5 10.49 -9.44 23.00
CA LEU A 5 9.37 -10.35 22.71
C LEU A 5 8.01 -9.70 22.98
N GLN A 6 7.90 -8.90 24.05
CA GLN A 6 6.66 -8.15 24.35
C GLN A 6 6.39 -7.09 23.28
N VAL A 7 7.42 -6.37 22.83
CA VAL A 7 7.30 -5.37 21.76
C VAL A 7 6.88 -5.99 20.43
N GLU A 8 7.40 -7.17 20.07
CA GLU A 8 7.01 -7.90 18.86
C GLU A 8 5.54 -8.33 18.88
N THR A 9 5.05 -8.86 20.01
CA THR A 9 3.63 -9.24 20.13
C THR A 9 2.70 -8.05 20.02
N VAL A 10 3.04 -6.90 20.62
CA VAL A 10 2.27 -5.66 20.51
C VAL A 10 2.28 -5.15 19.07
N ALA A 11 3.43 -5.18 18.39
CA ALA A 11 3.54 -4.83 16.99
C ALA A 11 2.66 -5.74 16.11
N GLN A 12 2.60 -7.04 16.40
CA GLN A 12 1.79 -8.00 15.65
C GLN A 12 0.28 -7.73 15.76
N PHE A 13 -0.24 -7.44 16.97
CA PHE A 13 -1.63 -6.97 17.12
C PHE A 13 -1.85 -5.64 16.41
N GLY A 14 -0.86 -4.76 16.48
CA GLY A 14 -0.75 -3.54 15.68
C GLY A 14 -1.09 -3.74 14.20
N VAL A 15 -0.35 -4.66 13.58
CA VAL A 15 -0.53 -5.05 12.18
C VAL A 15 -1.93 -5.60 11.90
N VAL A 16 -2.41 -6.52 12.76
CA VAL A 16 -3.70 -7.19 12.59
C VAL A 16 -4.84 -6.15 12.52
N PHE A 17 -4.89 -5.22 13.47
CA PHE A 17 -5.94 -4.19 13.50
C PHE A 17 -5.77 -3.13 12.41
N LEU A 18 -4.54 -2.80 12.04
CA LEU A 18 -4.26 -1.88 10.94
C LEU A 18 -4.78 -2.44 9.61
N LEU A 19 -4.49 -3.72 9.32
CA LEU A 19 -4.96 -4.39 8.10
C LEU A 19 -6.46 -4.68 8.13
N PHE A 20 -7.04 -4.92 9.30
CA PHE A 20 -8.47 -5.02 9.45
C PHE A 20 -9.19 -3.71 9.08
N ALA A 21 -8.68 -2.58 9.57
CA ALA A 21 -9.22 -1.28 9.21
C ALA A 21 -9.04 -0.97 7.72
N LEU A 22 -7.88 -1.31 7.14
CA LEU A 22 -7.66 -1.19 5.71
C LEU A 22 -8.69 -2.04 4.93
N GLY A 23 -8.95 -3.26 5.39
CA GLY A 23 -10.02 -4.11 4.87
C GLY A 23 -11.41 -3.48 5.00
N LEU A 24 -11.71 -2.77 6.09
CA LEU A 24 -12.99 -2.06 6.25
C LEU A 24 -13.14 -0.88 5.28
N GLU A 25 -12.04 -0.19 5.00
CA GLU A 25 -12.00 0.93 4.05
C GLU A 25 -12.06 0.47 2.58
N PHE A 26 -11.80 -0.82 2.33
CA PHE A 26 -11.89 -1.45 1.03
C PHE A 26 -13.30 -1.32 0.45
N SER A 27 -13.40 -0.75 -0.75
CA SER A 27 -14.66 -0.65 -1.46
C SER A 27 -14.50 -1.11 -2.91
N LEU A 28 -15.16 -2.22 -3.25
CA LEU A 28 -15.28 -2.68 -4.64
C LEU A 28 -15.90 -1.60 -5.55
N THR A 29 -16.78 -0.77 -4.99
CA THR A 29 -17.41 0.34 -5.72
C THR A 29 -16.37 1.42 -6.04
N LYS A 30 -15.52 1.81 -5.07
CA LYS A 30 -14.42 2.74 -5.32
C LYS A 30 -13.48 2.18 -6.39
N LEU A 31 -13.12 0.90 -6.30
CA LEU A 31 -12.22 0.26 -7.27
C LEU A 31 -12.78 0.25 -8.70
N LYS A 32 -14.09 0.03 -8.88
CA LYS A 32 -14.75 0.10 -10.20
C LYS A 32 -14.75 1.51 -10.80
N VAL A 33 -14.76 2.54 -9.94
CA VAL A 33 -14.82 3.95 -10.37
C VAL A 33 -13.48 4.46 -10.88
N VAL A 34 -12.35 3.98 -10.33
CA VAL A 34 -11.01 4.50 -10.69
C VAL A 34 -10.46 4.06 -12.05
N GLY A 35 -11.28 3.35 -12.84
CA GLY A 35 -11.01 3.03 -14.22
C GLY A 35 -10.00 1.88 -14.41
N PRO A 36 -10.01 1.22 -15.59
CA PRO A 36 -9.16 0.06 -15.85
C PRO A 36 -7.67 0.41 -15.83
N VAL A 37 -7.31 1.65 -16.17
CA VAL A 37 -5.93 2.15 -16.16
C VAL A 37 -5.32 2.09 -14.76
N ALA A 38 -6.05 2.54 -13.73
CA ALA A 38 -5.53 2.55 -12.37
C ALA A 38 -5.31 1.13 -11.82
N VAL A 39 -6.26 0.23 -12.10
CA VAL A 39 -6.21 -1.17 -11.66
C VAL A 39 -5.10 -1.94 -12.39
N LEU A 40 -5.13 -1.91 -13.73
CA LEU A 40 -4.14 -2.61 -14.54
C LEU A 40 -2.75 -1.98 -14.40
N GLY A 41 -2.67 -0.65 -14.33
CA GLY A 41 -1.43 0.09 -14.12
C GLY A 41 -0.80 -0.23 -12.75
N GLY A 42 -1.59 -0.23 -11.68
CA GLY A 42 -1.14 -0.62 -10.35
C GLY A 42 -0.66 -2.07 -10.29
N LEU A 43 -1.42 -3.01 -10.89
CA LEU A 43 -1.00 -4.41 -10.97
C LEU A 43 0.31 -4.56 -11.74
N LEU A 44 0.40 -3.91 -12.91
CA LEU A 44 1.59 -3.94 -13.75
C LEU A 44 2.79 -3.34 -13.02
N GLN A 45 2.59 -2.28 -12.23
CA GLN A 45 3.64 -1.67 -11.41
C GLN A 45 4.19 -2.64 -10.37
N ILE A 46 3.32 -3.34 -9.63
CA ILE A 46 3.74 -4.34 -8.65
C ILE A 46 4.53 -5.46 -9.33
N VAL A 47 3.99 -6.03 -10.41
CA VAL A 47 4.62 -7.15 -11.14
C VAL A 47 5.95 -6.74 -11.77
N ILE A 48 6.04 -5.58 -12.41
CA ILE A 48 7.28 -5.08 -13.01
C ILE A 48 8.34 -4.84 -11.93
N LEU A 49 7.99 -4.24 -10.79
CA LEU A 49 8.95 -4.03 -9.71
C LEU A 49 9.44 -5.35 -9.10
N MET A 50 8.55 -6.32 -8.88
CA MET A 50 8.92 -7.68 -8.48
C MET A 50 9.90 -8.33 -9.46
N PHE A 51 9.62 -8.22 -10.76
CA PHE A 51 10.47 -8.80 -11.81
C PHE A 51 11.84 -8.11 -11.89
N LEU A 52 11.86 -6.78 -11.92
CA LEU A 52 13.11 -6.01 -12.00
C LEU A 52 13.97 -6.21 -10.74
N CYS A 53 13.39 -6.11 -9.54
CA CYS A 53 14.15 -6.34 -8.31
C CYS A 53 14.61 -7.81 -8.19
N GLY A 54 13.76 -8.79 -8.55
CA GLY A 54 14.14 -10.20 -8.57
C GLY A 54 15.29 -10.51 -9.54
N THR A 55 15.23 -9.97 -10.76
CA THR A 55 16.31 -10.15 -11.75
C THR A 55 17.60 -9.45 -11.33
N THR A 56 17.53 -8.23 -10.80
CA THR A 56 18.74 -7.54 -10.27
C THR A 56 19.36 -8.31 -9.10
N ALA A 57 18.56 -8.89 -8.20
CA ALA A 57 19.07 -9.72 -7.12
C ALA A 57 19.81 -10.96 -7.67
N MET A 58 19.23 -11.65 -8.65
CA MET A 58 19.86 -12.81 -9.28
C MET A 58 21.18 -12.45 -9.97
N LEU A 59 21.24 -11.29 -10.66
CA LEU A 59 22.46 -10.80 -11.31
C LEU A 59 23.56 -10.42 -10.30
N CYS A 60 23.17 -9.89 -9.14
CA CYS A 60 24.09 -9.56 -8.05
C CYS A 60 24.49 -10.77 -7.18
N GLY A 61 24.00 -11.98 -7.50
CA GLY A 61 24.26 -13.20 -6.73
C GLY A 61 23.49 -13.29 -5.41
N ALA A 62 22.46 -12.45 -5.21
CA ALA A 62 21.56 -12.49 -4.07
C ALA A 62 20.40 -13.48 -4.30
N ASN A 63 19.66 -13.79 -3.23
CA ASN A 63 18.52 -14.70 -3.31
C ASN A 63 17.38 -14.09 -4.14
N LEU A 64 16.80 -14.90 -5.05
CA LEU A 64 15.66 -14.47 -5.87
C LEU A 64 14.46 -14.06 -5.01
N SER A 65 14.19 -14.80 -3.93
CA SER A 65 13.08 -14.51 -3.00
C SER A 65 13.24 -13.15 -2.33
N GLU A 66 14.46 -12.81 -1.92
CA GLU A 66 14.80 -11.50 -1.34
C GLU A 66 14.57 -10.39 -2.37
N GLY A 67 15.04 -10.54 -3.60
CA GLY A 67 14.83 -9.57 -4.67
C GLY A 67 13.35 -9.37 -5.04
N VAL A 68 12.59 -10.45 -5.15
CA VAL A 68 11.15 -10.37 -5.43
C VAL A 68 10.42 -9.68 -4.27
N PHE A 69 10.78 -9.99 -3.02
CA PHE A 69 10.25 -9.29 -1.86
C PHE A 69 10.57 -7.79 -1.88
N VAL A 70 11.82 -7.41 -2.20
CA VAL A 70 12.21 -6.00 -2.33
C VAL A 70 11.34 -5.31 -3.40
N GLY A 71 11.03 -5.97 -4.51
CA GLY A 71 10.10 -5.44 -5.51
C GLY A 71 8.68 -5.24 -4.98
N CYS A 72 8.13 -6.21 -4.24
CA CYS A 72 6.84 -6.07 -3.55
C CYS A 72 6.86 -4.88 -2.58
N PHE A 73 7.91 -4.80 -1.77
CA PHE A 73 8.10 -3.75 -0.78
C PHE A 73 8.20 -2.36 -1.41
N LEU A 74 9.00 -2.21 -2.47
CA LEU A 74 9.14 -0.95 -3.18
C LEU A 74 7.86 -0.57 -3.94
N SER A 75 7.03 -1.52 -4.36
CA SER A 75 5.79 -1.21 -5.07
C SER A 75 4.79 -0.40 -4.23
N MET A 76 4.87 -0.49 -2.90
CA MET A 76 3.97 0.20 -1.99
C MET A 76 4.24 1.69 -1.91
N SER A 77 3.20 2.51 -2.11
CA SER A 77 3.25 3.96 -1.98
C SER A 77 2.35 4.46 -0.84
N SER A 78 2.57 5.70 -0.37
CA SER A 78 1.81 6.24 0.77
C SER A 78 0.54 6.96 0.29
N THR A 79 -0.62 6.35 0.56
CA THR A 79 -1.92 6.91 0.16
C THR A 79 -2.24 8.19 0.93
N ALA A 80 -2.07 8.18 2.26
CA ALA A 80 -2.42 9.31 3.11
C ALA A 80 -1.66 10.59 2.73
N VAL A 81 -0.36 10.48 2.48
CA VAL A 81 0.51 11.63 2.15
C VAL A 81 0.17 12.19 0.76
N VAL A 82 -0.03 11.33 -0.23
CA VAL A 82 -0.33 11.74 -1.62
C VAL A 82 -1.73 12.35 -1.72
N VAL A 83 -2.74 11.72 -1.12
CA VAL A 83 -4.12 12.23 -1.14
C VAL A 83 -4.19 13.61 -0.47
N LYS A 84 -3.55 13.77 0.70
CA LYS A 84 -3.49 15.07 1.39
C LYS A 84 -2.86 16.14 0.50
N PHE A 85 -1.75 15.83 -0.16
CA PHE A 85 -1.10 16.76 -1.09
C PHE A 85 -1.99 17.14 -2.28
N LEU A 86 -2.68 16.17 -2.90
CA LEU A 86 -3.59 16.43 -4.02
C LEU A 86 -4.79 17.28 -3.61
N VAL A 87 -5.31 17.08 -2.39
CA VAL A 87 -6.39 17.91 -1.83
C VAL A 87 -5.90 19.33 -1.55
N GLU A 88 -4.74 19.50 -0.90
CA GLU A 88 -4.15 20.82 -0.64
C GLU A 88 -3.87 21.61 -1.93
N LYS A 89 -3.55 20.91 -3.02
CA LYS A 89 -3.34 21.49 -4.36
C LYS A 89 -4.61 21.59 -5.21
N ASN A 90 -5.79 21.24 -4.69
CA ASN A 90 -7.05 21.16 -5.44
C ASN A 90 -6.93 20.36 -6.77
N SER A 91 -6.02 19.38 -6.81
CA SER A 91 -5.68 18.60 -8.01
C SER A 91 -6.19 17.15 -7.96
N ASN A 92 -6.98 16.81 -6.93
CA ASN A 92 -7.61 15.49 -6.79
C ASN A 92 -8.48 15.10 -8.00
N ASN A 93 -9.26 16.05 -8.53
CA ASN A 93 -10.13 15.80 -9.70
C ASN A 93 -9.37 15.91 -11.04
N ALA A 94 -8.11 16.34 -11.03
CA ALA A 94 -7.31 16.37 -12.25
C ALA A 94 -6.99 14.94 -12.70
N LEU A 95 -6.76 14.78 -14.00
CA LEU A 95 -6.53 13.48 -14.62
C LEU A 95 -5.32 12.73 -14.01
N HIS A 96 -4.24 13.44 -13.66
CA HIS A 96 -3.10 12.84 -12.93
C HIS A 96 -3.47 12.47 -11.48
N GLY A 97 -4.33 13.25 -10.82
CA GLY A 97 -4.81 12.98 -9.46
C GLY A 97 -5.67 11.72 -9.40
N GLN A 98 -6.64 11.58 -10.30
CA GLN A 98 -7.52 10.41 -10.37
C GLN A 98 -6.74 9.11 -10.65
N VAL A 99 -5.80 9.13 -11.60
CA VAL A 99 -4.95 7.96 -11.92
C VAL A 99 -4.07 7.59 -10.72
N THR A 100 -3.46 8.58 -10.07
CA THR A 100 -2.61 8.35 -8.90
C THR A 100 -3.42 7.75 -7.75
N ILE A 101 -4.56 8.34 -7.41
CA ILE A 101 -5.42 7.87 -6.31
C ILE A 101 -5.97 6.48 -6.61
N GLY A 102 -6.36 6.20 -7.85
CA GLY A 102 -6.79 4.86 -8.21
C GLY A 102 -5.70 3.82 -8.07
N THR A 103 -4.47 4.17 -8.48
CA THR A 103 -3.31 3.28 -8.35
C THR A 103 -3.01 3.02 -6.88
N LEU A 104 -3.08 4.05 -6.03
CA LEU A 104 -2.90 3.94 -4.58
C LEU A 104 -3.97 3.06 -3.93
N ILE A 105 -5.24 3.28 -4.25
CA ILE A 105 -6.35 2.44 -3.78
C ILE A 105 -6.08 0.98 -4.17
N PHE A 106 -5.70 0.72 -5.42
CA PHE A 106 -5.38 -0.64 -5.86
C PHE A 106 -4.19 -1.24 -5.10
N GLN A 107 -3.12 -0.48 -4.86
CA GLN A 107 -1.95 -0.92 -4.08
C GLN A 107 -2.35 -1.31 -2.66
N ASP A 108 -3.13 -0.47 -1.97
CA ASP A 108 -3.65 -0.75 -0.63
C ASP A 108 -4.47 -2.05 -0.62
N CYS A 109 -5.33 -2.24 -1.63
CA CYS A 109 -6.08 -3.50 -1.79
C CYS A 109 -5.15 -4.71 -2.00
N ALA A 110 -4.07 -4.52 -2.75
CA ALA A 110 -3.11 -5.57 -3.06
C ALA A 110 -2.24 -5.94 -1.85
N VAL A 111 -2.10 -5.08 -0.83
CA VAL A 111 -1.32 -5.36 0.39
C VAL A 111 -1.71 -6.71 1.01
N GLY A 112 -3.00 -6.96 1.21
CA GLY A 112 -3.49 -8.23 1.77
C GLY A 112 -3.05 -9.44 0.94
N LEU A 113 -3.12 -9.35 -0.38
CA LEU A 113 -2.67 -10.39 -1.30
C LEU A 113 -1.15 -10.59 -1.24
N LEU A 114 -0.37 -9.51 -1.13
CA LEU A 114 1.08 -9.61 -0.98
C LEU A 114 1.48 -10.31 0.32
N PHE A 115 0.73 -10.10 1.43
CA PHE A 115 0.94 -10.86 2.66
C PHE A 115 0.74 -12.36 2.48
N ALA A 116 -0.24 -12.75 1.64
CA ALA A 116 -0.46 -14.17 1.33
C ALA A 116 0.70 -14.79 0.53
N LEU A 117 1.44 -13.97 -0.24
CA LEU A 117 2.57 -14.44 -1.04
C LEU A 117 3.86 -14.60 -0.21
N LEU A 118 4.01 -13.87 0.91
CA LEU A 118 5.24 -13.89 1.71
C LEU A 118 5.67 -15.30 2.20
N PRO A 119 4.78 -16.15 2.76
CA PRO A 119 5.19 -17.49 3.19
C PRO A 119 5.83 -18.33 2.09
N VAL A 120 5.46 -18.07 0.83
CA VAL A 120 5.97 -18.84 -0.30
C VAL A 120 7.33 -18.33 -0.75
N LEU A 121 7.53 -17.02 -0.68
CA LEU A 121 8.84 -16.40 -0.85
C LEU A 121 9.86 -16.91 0.18
N GLY A 122 9.42 -17.20 1.42
CA GLY A 122 10.27 -17.80 2.46
C GLY A 122 10.51 -19.31 2.31
N GLY A 123 9.74 -20.01 1.47
CA GLY A 123 9.86 -21.45 1.27
C GLY A 123 11.05 -21.83 0.39
N ASN A 124 12.18 -22.16 0.98
CA ASN A 124 13.42 -22.52 0.27
C ASN A 124 13.34 -23.92 -0.37
N SER A 125 12.63 -24.04 -1.50
CA SER A 125 12.51 -25.30 -2.23
C SER A 125 12.66 -25.06 -3.73
N GLY A 126 13.47 -25.90 -4.40
CA GLY A 126 13.85 -25.72 -5.80
C GLY A 126 12.66 -25.59 -6.76
N LEU A 127 12.90 -25.10 -7.99
CA LEU A 127 11.85 -24.67 -8.95
C LEU A 127 10.62 -25.59 -9.04
N LEU A 128 10.79 -26.92 -9.13
CA LEU A 128 9.67 -27.87 -9.19
C LEU A 128 8.85 -27.94 -7.90
N HIS A 129 9.51 -27.95 -6.73
CA HIS A 129 8.83 -27.88 -5.44
C HIS A 129 8.22 -26.49 -5.19
N GLY A 130 8.87 -25.43 -5.66
CA GLY A 130 8.35 -24.06 -5.61
C GLY A 130 7.05 -23.91 -6.39
N ILE A 131 6.95 -24.49 -7.59
CA ILE A 131 5.72 -24.48 -8.40
C ILE A 131 4.60 -25.24 -7.71
N ILE A 132 4.88 -26.42 -7.15
CA ILE A 132 3.87 -27.23 -6.43
C ILE A 132 3.43 -26.54 -5.14
N SER A 133 4.35 -25.94 -4.39
CA SER A 133 4.07 -25.17 -3.18
C SER A 133 3.24 -23.93 -3.49
N MET A 134 3.58 -23.20 -4.57
CA MET A 134 2.79 -22.07 -5.05
C MET A 134 1.39 -22.50 -5.47
N GLY A 135 1.26 -23.59 -6.23
CA GLY A 135 -0.04 -24.13 -6.65
C GLY A 135 -0.92 -24.52 -5.45
N LYS A 136 -0.34 -25.19 -4.46
CA LYS A 136 -1.03 -25.54 -3.21
C LYS A 136 -1.48 -24.28 -2.45
N LEU A 137 -0.61 -23.28 -2.32
CA LEU A 137 -0.96 -22.05 -1.60
C LEU A 137 -1.97 -21.20 -2.37
N LEU A 138 -1.86 -21.08 -3.69
CA LEU A 138 -2.89 -20.47 -4.54
C LEU A 138 -4.25 -21.14 -4.32
N LEU A 139 -4.27 -22.48 -4.24
CA LEU A 139 -5.49 -23.24 -4.03
C LEU A 139 -6.08 -22.98 -2.63
N ILE A 140 -5.25 -23.01 -1.58
CA ILE A 140 -5.68 -22.68 -0.21
C ILE A 140 -6.19 -21.24 -0.13
N LEU A 141 -5.47 -20.28 -0.72
CA LEU A 141 -5.86 -18.87 -0.78
C LEU A 141 -7.19 -18.69 -1.51
N SER A 142 -7.35 -19.32 -2.69
CA SER A 142 -8.58 -19.27 -3.48
C SER A 142 -9.74 -19.90 -2.72
N MET A 143 -9.52 -21.03 -2.04
CA MET A 143 -10.53 -21.68 -1.20
C MET A 143 -10.91 -20.77 -0.02
N TYR A 144 -9.94 -20.20 0.68
CA TYR A 144 -10.16 -19.29 1.80
C TYR A 144 -10.97 -18.06 1.38
N LEU A 145 -10.57 -17.40 0.28
CA LEU A 145 -11.30 -16.24 -0.27
C LEU A 145 -12.72 -16.61 -0.73
N SER A 146 -12.90 -17.80 -1.32
CA SER A 146 -14.22 -18.28 -1.74
C SER A 146 -15.14 -18.52 -0.55
N VAL A 147 -14.64 -19.21 0.49
CA VAL A 147 -15.38 -19.44 1.74
C VAL A 147 -15.69 -18.12 2.43
N ALA A 148 -14.71 -17.21 2.54
CA ALA A 148 -14.91 -15.88 3.11
C ALA A 148 -16.01 -15.13 2.34
N SER A 149 -16.00 -15.15 1.00
CA SER A 149 -17.04 -14.53 0.18
C SER A 149 -18.45 -15.10 0.46
N ILE A 150 -18.57 -16.42 0.60
CA ILE A 150 -19.84 -17.08 0.96
C ILE A 150 -20.32 -16.66 2.36
N VAL A 151 -19.40 -16.62 3.33
CA VAL A 151 -19.69 -16.20 4.72
C VAL A 151 -20.12 -14.74 4.75
N THR A 152 -19.50 -13.88 3.94
CA THR A 152 -19.91 -12.47 3.78
C THR A 152 -21.33 -12.33 3.30
N TRP A 153 -21.78 -13.13 2.33
CA TRP A 153 -23.12 -12.98 1.79
C TRP A 153 -24.22 -13.50 2.75
N SER A 154 -23.93 -14.54 3.54
CA SER A 154 -24.94 -15.22 4.36
C SER A 154 -24.90 -14.89 5.86
N PHE A 155 -23.70 -14.85 6.45
CA PHE A 155 -23.52 -14.81 7.90
C PHE A 155 -23.21 -13.40 8.42
N VAL A 156 -22.27 -12.67 7.79
CA VAL A 156 -21.79 -11.38 8.31
C VAL A 156 -22.91 -10.34 8.50
N PRO A 157 -23.82 -10.10 7.54
CA PRO A 157 -24.88 -9.11 7.70
C PRO A 157 -25.86 -9.49 8.80
N ARG A 158 -26.14 -10.80 8.97
CA ARG A 158 -27.02 -11.31 10.03
C ARG A 158 -26.37 -11.17 11.40
N PHE A 159 -25.08 -11.52 11.50
CA PHE A 159 -24.29 -11.38 12.72
C PHE A 159 -24.21 -9.91 13.17
N LEU A 160 -23.82 -9.00 12.27
CA LEU A 160 -23.72 -7.58 12.59
C LEU A 160 -25.08 -6.99 12.97
N LYS A 161 -26.16 -7.32 12.25
CA LYS A 161 -27.52 -6.88 12.59
C LYS A 161 -27.98 -7.40 13.95
N LEU A 162 -27.65 -8.65 14.30
CA LEU A 162 -27.92 -9.23 15.60
C LEU A 162 -27.16 -8.46 16.70
N MET A 163 -25.87 -8.22 16.50
CA MET A 163 -25.03 -7.50 17.46
C MET A 163 -25.51 -6.07 17.67
N ILE A 164 -25.87 -5.35 16.60
CA ILE A 164 -26.45 -3.99 16.71
C ILE A 164 -27.77 -4.02 17.50
N ARG A 165 -28.65 -5.00 17.24
CA ARG A 165 -29.91 -5.14 17.98
C ARG A 165 -29.67 -5.43 19.47
N LEU A 166 -28.71 -6.28 19.80
CA LEU A 166 -28.35 -6.60 21.19
C LEU A 166 -27.60 -5.46 21.89
N SER A 167 -26.88 -4.65 21.12
CA SER A 167 -26.07 -3.50 21.55
C SER A 167 -26.89 -2.22 21.76
N SER A 168 -28.24 -2.28 21.66
CA SER A 168 -29.15 -1.12 21.78
C SER A 168 -29.03 -0.30 23.08
N GLN A 169 -28.21 -0.73 24.06
CA GLN A 169 -27.89 0.04 25.26
C GLN A 169 -26.42 0.47 25.40
N THR A 170 -25.45 -0.23 24.79
CA THR A 170 -24.01 0.14 24.85
C THR A 170 -23.26 -0.28 23.58
N ASN A 171 -22.50 0.65 22.97
CA ASN A 171 -21.68 0.39 21.77
C ASN A 171 -20.51 -0.60 22.02
N GLU A 172 -20.17 -0.84 23.27
CA GLU A 172 -19.05 -1.68 23.70
C GLU A 172 -19.20 -3.14 23.26
N LEU A 173 -20.42 -3.70 23.34
CA LEU A 173 -20.68 -5.09 22.96
C LEU A 173 -20.46 -5.28 21.45
N TYR A 174 -20.91 -4.33 20.64
CA TYR A 174 -20.70 -4.34 19.20
C TYR A 174 -19.22 -4.25 18.84
N GLN A 175 -18.49 -3.33 19.47
CA GLN A 175 -17.06 -3.18 19.26
C GLN A 175 -16.30 -4.46 19.61
N LEU A 176 -16.62 -5.09 20.75
CA LEU A 176 -16.04 -6.37 21.17
C LEU A 176 -16.34 -7.49 20.17
N ALA A 177 -17.58 -7.57 19.66
CA ALA A 177 -17.98 -8.58 18.68
C ALA A 177 -17.23 -8.45 17.35
N VAL A 178 -17.01 -7.21 16.88
CA VAL A 178 -16.25 -6.93 15.66
C VAL A 178 -14.78 -7.29 15.84
N VAL A 179 -14.18 -6.92 16.98
CA VAL A 179 -12.80 -7.31 17.32
C VAL A 179 -12.66 -8.82 17.40
N ALA A 180 -13.60 -9.51 18.07
CA ALA A 180 -13.61 -10.97 18.15
C ALA A 180 -13.72 -11.62 16.76
N PHE A 181 -14.57 -11.08 15.89
CA PHE A 181 -14.69 -11.55 14.51
C PHE A 181 -13.39 -11.37 13.72
N CYS A 182 -12.74 -10.22 13.84
CA CYS A 182 -11.43 -9.95 13.24
C CYS A 182 -10.38 -10.96 13.69
N LEU A 183 -10.24 -11.17 15.01
CA LEU A 183 -9.27 -12.10 15.58
C LEU A 183 -9.57 -13.55 15.20
N LEU A 184 -10.85 -13.94 15.15
CA LEU A 184 -11.26 -15.29 14.77
C LEU A 184 -10.94 -15.57 13.29
N SER A 185 -11.16 -14.59 12.41
CA SER A 185 -10.79 -14.69 10.99
C SER A 185 -9.27 -14.75 10.80
N ALA A 186 -8.52 -13.91 11.52
CA ALA A 186 -7.06 -13.95 11.53
C ALA A 186 -6.54 -15.33 11.97
N TRP A 187 -7.06 -15.86 13.07
CA TRP A 187 -6.70 -17.19 13.59
C TRP A 187 -7.06 -18.32 12.61
N CYS A 188 -8.21 -18.25 11.94
CA CYS A 188 -8.59 -19.21 10.91
C CYS A 188 -7.61 -19.19 9.72
N SER A 189 -7.23 -18.01 9.24
CA SER A 189 -6.25 -17.83 8.17
C SER A 189 -4.86 -18.39 8.55
N ASP A 190 -4.41 -18.13 9.77
CA ASP A 190 -3.14 -18.66 10.29
C ASP A 190 -3.14 -20.19 10.39
N LYS A 191 -4.26 -20.80 10.83
CA LYS A 191 -4.42 -22.27 10.84
C LYS A 191 -4.38 -22.91 9.46
N LEU A 192 -4.75 -22.17 8.41
CA LEU A 192 -4.65 -22.61 7.02
C LEU A 192 -3.23 -22.42 6.44
N GLY A 193 -2.29 -21.86 7.20
CA GLY A 193 -0.92 -21.62 6.77
C GLY A 193 -0.76 -20.40 5.85
N LEU A 194 -1.72 -19.49 5.87
CA LEU A 194 -1.64 -18.20 5.17
C LEU A 194 -0.92 -17.19 6.08
N SER A 195 -1.66 -16.21 6.60
CA SER A 195 -1.11 -15.21 7.53
C SER A 195 -2.23 -14.60 8.37
N LEU A 196 -1.91 -14.17 9.59
CA LEU A 196 -2.85 -13.46 10.47
C LEU A 196 -3.30 -12.14 9.81
N GLU A 197 -2.36 -11.51 9.13
CA GLU A 197 -2.46 -10.26 8.38
C GLU A 197 -3.48 -10.34 7.24
N LEU A 198 -3.43 -11.41 6.45
CA LEU A 198 -4.42 -11.66 5.40
C LEU A 198 -5.81 -11.90 6.02
N GLY A 199 -5.88 -12.68 7.09
CA GLY A 199 -7.16 -13.03 7.70
C GLY A 199 -7.87 -11.84 8.34
N SER A 200 -7.10 -10.90 8.91
CA SER A 200 -7.64 -9.65 9.43
C SER A 200 -8.06 -8.69 8.30
N PHE A 201 -7.26 -8.57 7.23
CA PHE A 201 -7.66 -7.81 6.04
C PHE A 201 -8.95 -8.34 5.42
N VAL A 202 -9.05 -9.67 5.23
CA VAL A 202 -10.25 -10.31 4.69
C VAL A 202 -11.43 -10.07 5.62
N ALA A 203 -11.29 -10.19 6.94
CA ALA A 203 -12.38 -9.88 7.88
C ALA A 203 -12.92 -8.45 7.70
N GLY A 204 -12.03 -7.48 7.52
CA GLY A 204 -12.42 -6.09 7.23
C GLY A 204 -13.17 -5.99 5.91
N ALA A 205 -12.63 -6.61 4.85
CA ALA A 205 -13.25 -6.61 3.53
C ALA A 205 -14.62 -7.32 3.50
N MET A 206 -14.82 -8.34 4.33
CA MET A 206 -16.13 -8.99 4.49
C MET A 206 -17.16 -7.98 5.04
N ILE A 207 -16.79 -7.22 6.07
CA ILE A 207 -17.68 -6.22 6.67
C ILE A 207 -17.88 -5.00 5.76
N SER A 208 -16.86 -4.61 4.99
CA SER A 208 -16.91 -3.43 4.11
C SER A 208 -17.96 -3.51 3.00
N THR A 209 -18.36 -4.73 2.63
CA THR A 209 -19.43 -4.99 1.64
C THR A 209 -20.85 -4.89 2.23
N THR A 210 -20.98 -4.70 3.55
CA THR A 210 -22.27 -4.57 4.24
C THR A 210 -22.63 -3.12 4.49
N ASP A 211 -23.92 -2.84 4.69
CA ASP A 211 -24.42 -1.49 5.01
C ASP A 211 -23.88 -0.92 6.35
N PHE A 212 -23.26 -1.78 7.18
CA PHE A 212 -22.73 -1.42 8.50
C PHE A 212 -21.23 -1.05 8.47
N ALA A 213 -20.60 -0.99 7.30
CA ALA A 213 -19.17 -0.74 7.16
C ALA A 213 -18.71 0.55 7.86
N GLN A 214 -19.38 1.67 7.59
CA GLN A 214 -19.02 2.97 8.17
C GLN A 214 -19.17 2.96 9.69
N HIS A 215 -20.31 2.47 10.20
CA HIS A 215 -20.53 2.34 11.64
C HIS A 215 -19.48 1.44 12.31
N THR A 216 -19.08 0.36 11.64
CA THR A 216 -18.00 -0.52 12.14
C THR A 216 -16.67 0.23 12.23
N LEU A 217 -16.34 0.98 11.18
CA LEU A 217 -15.10 1.75 11.10
C LEU A 217 -15.03 2.78 12.23
N ASP A 218 -16.09 3.55 12.44
CA ASP A 218 -16.15 4.58 13.50
C ASP A 218 -15.94 3.97 14.89
N GLN A 219 -16.44 2.75 15.13
CA GLN A 219 -16.27 2.04 16.42
C GLN A 219 -14.87 1.44 16.60
N VAL A 220 -14.22 1.02 15.51
CA VAL A 220 -12.89 0.37 15.56
C VAL A 220 -11.76 1.36 15.41
N GLU A 221 -12.02 2.56 14.89
CA GLU A 221 -11.04 3.63 14.70
C GLU A 221 -10.18 3.93 15.94
N PRO A 222 -10.72 4.08 17.17
CA PRO A 222 -9.90 4.31 18.36
C PRO A 222 -8.92 3.16 18.63
N ILE A 223 -9.37 1.91 18.47
CA ILE A 223 -8.54 0.71 18.64
C ILE A 223 -7.45 0.69 17.56
N ARG A 224 -7.83 0.88 16.29
CA ARG A 224 -6.91 0.98 15.16
C ARG A 224 -5.82 2.02 15.44
N ASN A 225 -6.20 3.23 15.84
CA ASN A 225 -5.26 4.33 16.05
C ASN A 225 -4.28 4.03 17.19
N LEU A 226 -4.75 3.43 18.29
CA LEU A 226 -3.89 3.00 19.39
C LEU A 226 -2.90 1.92 18.93
N PHE A 227 -3.38 0.88 18.27
CA PHE A 227 -2.55 -0.24 17.81
C PHE A 227 -1.59 0.15 16.68
N ALA A 228 -1.99 1.06 15.81
CA ALA A 228 -1.12 1.67 14.81
C ALA A 228 0.00 2.48 15.47
N ALA A 229 -0.33 3.32 16.46
CA ALA A 229 0.67 4.08 17.21
C ALA A 229 1.67 3.17 17.93
N LEU A 230 1.19 2.09 18.56
CA LEU A 230 2.04 1.10 19.22
C LEU A 230 2.93 0.35 18.22
N PHE A 231 2.40 -0.01 17.05
CA PHE A 231 3.17 -0.64 15.97
C PHE A 231 4.28 0.27 15.45
N LEU A 232 3.96 1.52 15.11
CA LEU A 232 4.95 2.48 14.64
C LEU A 232 6.00 2.80 15.72
N ALA A 233 5.58 2.93 16.98
CA ALA A 233 6.51 3.09 18.10
C ALA A 233 7.45 1.89 18.25
N SER A 234 6.91 0.67 18.12
CA SER A 234 7.70 -0.57 18.17
C SER A 234 8.74 -0.64 17.07
N ILE A 235 8.37 -0.27 15.84
CA ILE A 235 9.32 -0.16 14.73
C ILE A 235 10.36 0.92 14.99
N GLY A 236 9.95 2.08 15.50
CA GLY A 236 10.86 3.15 15.88
C GLY A 236 11.92 2.71 16.89
N MET A 237 11.55 1.85 17.84
CA MET A 237 12.50 1.26 18.80
C MET A 237 13.45 0.24 18.17
N LEU A 238 13.05 -0.42 17.08
CA LEU A 238 13.93 -1.33 16.32
C LEU A 238 14.92 -0.57 15.42
N ILE A 239 14.69 0.71 15.15
CA ILE A 239 15.61 1.53 14.35
C ILE A 239 16.87 1.85 15.17
N HIS A 240 17.99 1.27 14.76
CA HIS A 240 19.30 1.61 15.32
C HIS A 240 19.78 2.97 14.81
N VAL A 241 19.60 4.02 15.61
CA VAL A 241 20.03 5.40 15.27
C VAL A 241 21.51 5.47 14.87
N GLN A 242 22.37 4.70 15.55
CA GLN A 242 23.80 4.63 15.21
C GLN A 242 24.04 4.07 13.80
N PHE A 243 23.25 3.09 13.37
CA PHE A 243 23.32 2.54 12.01
C PHE A 243 22.92 3.60 10.98
N LEU A 244 21.86 4.37 11.26
CA LEU A 244 21.43 5.46 10.39
C LEU A 244 22.52 6.51 10.24
N TRP A 245 23.15 6.93 11.34
CA TRP A 245 24.19 7.96 11.31
C TRP A 245 25.47 7.49 10.60
N THR A 246 25.83 6.22 10.77
CA THR A 246 27.05 5.66 10.17
C THR A 246 26.88 5.43 8.67
N HIS A 247 25.64 5.19 8.20
CA HIS A 247 25.33 4.84 6.81
C HIS A 247 24.37 5.84 6.15
N VAL A 248 24.42 7.12 6.55
CA VAL A 248 23.58 8.18 5.96
C VAL A 248 23.78 8.28 4.45
N ASP A 249 25.01 8.12 3.99
CA ASP A 249 25.40 8.13 2.58
C ASP A 249 24.68 7.04 1.78
N ILE A 250 24.71 5.80 2.26
CA ILE A 250 24.05 4.67 1.62
C ILE A 250 22.53 4.81 1.69
N LEU A 251 21.99 5.29 2.81
CA LEU A 251 20.55 5.51 2.97
C LEU A 251 20.03 6.61 2.05
N LEU A 252 20.74 7.73 1.93
CA LEU A 252 20.37 8.81 1.04
C LEU A 252 20.44 8.35 -0.43
N ALA A 253 21.51 7.64 -0.80
CA ALA A 253 21.64 7.04 -2.13
C ALA A 253 20.50 6.05 -2.41
N SER A 254 20.13 5.22 -1.44
CA SER A 254 19.00 4.29 -1.52
C SER A 254 17.67 5.01 -1.75
N VAL A 255 17.38 6.07 -0.99
CA VAL A 255 16.15 6.87 -1.18
C VAL A 255 16.10 7.50 -2.56
N ILE A 256 17.20 8.12 -3.01
CA ILE A 256 17.27 8.72 -4.36
C ILE A 256 17.06 7.64 -5.43
N LEU A 257 17.73 6.49 -5.28
CA LEU A 257 17.59 5.36 -6.19
C LEU A 257 16.13 4.88 -6.25
N VAL A 258 15.48 4.70 -5.10
CA VAL A 258 14.07 4.28 -5.03
C VAL A 258 13.17 5.31 -5.72
N ILE A 259 13.35 6.60 -5.45
CA ILE A 259 12.55 7.66 -6.05
C ILE A 259 12.71 7.63 -7.57
N VAL A 260 13.94 7.62 -8.08
CA VAL A 260 14.22 7.59 -9.53
C VAL A 260 13.65 6.32 -10.17
N PHE A 261 13.89 5.17 -9.54
CA PHE A 261 13.48 3.88 -10.06
C PHE A 261 11.95 3.75 -10.12
N LYS A 262 11.25 4.04 -9.02
CA LYS A 262 9.77 4.00 -8.98
C LYS A 262 9.15 5.03 -9.91
N THR A 263 9.69 6.25 -9.95
CA THR A 263 9.22 7.29 -10.87
C THR A 263 9.32 6.81 -12.30
N THR A 264 10.48 6.24 -12.69
CA THR A 264 10.71 5.75 -14.06
C THR A 264 9.72 4.66 -14.43
N VAL A 265 9.53 3.67 -13.56
CA VAL A 265 8.58 2.56 -13.79
C VAL A 265 7.15 3.08 -13.89
N ALA A 266 6.70 3.89 -12.93
CA ALA A 266 5.34 4.42 -12.91
C ALA A 266 5.05 5.36 -14.09
N THR A 267 6.02 6.20 -14.49
CA THR A 267 5.92 7.05 -15.68
C THR A 267 5.85 6.23 -16.96
N MET A 268 6.66 5.18 -17.09
CA MET A 268 6.63 4.28 -18.26
C MET A 268 5.25 3.62 -18.38
N ILE A 269 4.74 3.07 -17.28
CA ILE A 269 3.43 2.40 -17.25
C ILE A 269 2.33 3.39 -17.65
N THR A 270 2.27 4.56 -17.01
CA THR A 270 1.25 5.57 -17.29
C THR A 270 1.31 6.04 -18.76
N LYS A 271 2.52 6.17 -19.33
CA LYS A 271 2.70 6.51 -20.74
C LYS A 271 2.20 5.42 -21.69
N VAL A 272 2.44 4.15 -21.37
CA VAL A 272 1.94 3.01 -22.17
C VAL A 272 0.41 2.97 -22.24
N PHE A 273 -0.28 3.46 -21.19
CA PHE A 273 -1.74 3.61 -21.18
C PHE A 273 -2.25 4.83 -21.97
N GLY A 274 -1.40 5.54 -22.71
CA GLY A 274 -1.80 6.62 -23.63
C GLY A 274 -1.85 8.02 -23.04
N TYR A 275 -1.34 8.22 -21.81
CA TYR A 275 -1.30 9.52 -21.16
C TYR A 275 -0.12 10.37 -21.65
N ASN A 276 -0.31 11.69 -21.67
CA ASN A 276 0.74 12.64 -22.01
C ASN A 276 1.94 12.49 -21.06
N ILE A 277 3.15 12.67 -21.59
CA ILE A 277 4.41 12.52 -20.85
C ILE A 277 4.44 13.43 -19.60
N ARG A 278 3.87 14.63 -19.67
CA ARG A 278 3.73 15.54 -18.51
C ARG A 278 2.93 14.90 -17.37
N THR A 279 1.75 14.37 -17.69
CA THR A 279 0.89 13.65 -16.74
C THR A 279 1.60 12.43 -16.17
N SER A 280 2.26 11.63 -17.02
CA SER A 280 2.95 10.40 -16.63
C SER A 280 4.13 10.66 -15.68
N VAL A 281 4.87 11.75 -15.86
CA VAL A 281 5.96 12.16 -14.95
C VAL A 281 5.40 12.59 -13.60
N ILE A 282 4.30 13.37 -13.58
CA ILE A 282 3.65 13.80 -12.34
C ILE A 282 3.13 12.58 -11.55
N VAL A 283 2.43 11.66 -12.21
CA VAL A 283 1.96 10.41 -11.59
C VAL A 283 3.14 9.60 -11.03
N GLY A 284 4.23 9.49 -11.79
CA GLY A 284 5.43 8.79 -11.34
C GLY A 284 6.05 9.40 -10.08
N LEU A 285 6.17 10.72 -10.04
CA LEU A 285 6.70 11.45 -8.88
C LEU A 285 5.80 11.33 -7.64
N LEU A 286 4.47 11.37 -7.83
CA LEU A 286 3.52 11.20 -6.74
C LEU A 286 3.57 9.77 -6.15
N LEU A 287 3.82 8.76 -6.98
CA LEU A 287 3.93 7.36 -6.55
C LEU A 287 5.33 6.96 -6.09
N ALA A 288 6.33 7.84 -6.16
CA ALA A 288 7.74 7.51 -5.92
C ALA A 288 8.06 7.13 -4.46
N GLN A 289 7.25 7.59 -3.51
CA GLN A 289 7.43 7.36 -2.08
C GLN A 289 7.15 5.91 -1.67
N ILE A 290 7.81 5.40 -0.63
CA ILE A 290 7.46 4.13 0.02
C ILE A 290 6.33 4.32 1.06
N GLY A 291 5.26 3.52 0.99
CA GLY A 291 4.12 3.62 1.93
C GLY A 291 4.42 3.15 3.37
N GLU A 292 3.62 3.60 4.34
CA GLU A 292 3.68 3.14 5.74
C GLU A 292 3.43 1.64 5.88
N PHE A 293 2.59 1.05 5.01
CA PHE A 293 2.34 -0.39 4.99
C PHE A 293 3.57 -1.21 4.59
N ALA A 294 4.58 -0.60 3.98
CA ALA A 294 5.83 -1.27 3.69
C ALA A 294 6.58 -1.68 4.97
N PHE A 295 6.43 -0.95 6.07
CA PHE A 295 6.98 -1.35 7.37
C PHE A 295 6.37 -2.67 7.87
N VAL A 296 5.07 -2.83 7.64
CA VAL A 296 4.30 -4.02 8.02
C VAL A 296 4.79 -5.22 7.21
N LEU A 297 4.91 -5.07 5.89
CA LEU A 297 5.43 -6.10 5.00
C LEU A 297 6.87 -6.49 5.34
N LEU A 298 7.72 -5.49 5.65
CA LEU A 298 9.12 -5.71 6.02
C LEU A 298 9.27 -6.47 7.33
N SER A 299 8.50 -6.10 8.36
CA SER A 299 8.49 -6.82 9.64
C SER A 299 8.10 -8.29 9.43
N ARG A 300 7.05 -8.55 8.65
CA ARG A 300 6.62 -9.93 8.35
C ARG A 300 7.66 -10.71 7.55
N ALA A 301 8.30 -10.09 6.57
CA ALA A 301 9.34 -10.75 5.78
C ALA A 301 10.58 -11.10 6.63
N SER A 302 10.90 -10.27 7.63
CA SER A 302 11.93 -10.58 8.62
C SER A 302 11.56 -11.79 9.48
N ASN A 303 10.31 -11.87 9.95
CA ASN A 303 9.81 -13.02 10.72
C ASN A 303 9.79 -14.33 9.91
N LEU A 304 9.62 -14.23 8.59
CA LEU A 304 9.70 -15.36 7.65
C LEU A 304 11.13 -15.61 7.15
N HIS A 305 12.13 -14.93 7.71
CA HIS A 305 13.54 -15.09 7.36
C HIS A 305 13.90 -14.76 5.91
N ILE A 306 13.03 -14.07 5.17
CA ILE A 306 13.25 -13.66 3.76
C ILE A 306 14.29 -12.55 3.67
N VAL A 307 14.22 -11.58 4.60
CA VAL A 307 15.13 -10.45 4.70
C VAL A 307 15.72 -10.43 6.10
N GLN A 308 17.05 -10.37 6.22
CA GLN A 308 17.71 -10.40 7.52
C GLN A 308 18.85 -9.39 7.62
N GLY A 309 19.23 -9.07 8.87
CA GLY A 309 20.42 -8.29 9.19
C GLY A 309 20.45 -6.92 8.49
N LYS A 310 21.53 -6.66 7.74
CA LYS A 310 21.80 -5.36 7.14
C LYS A 310 20.73 -4.92 6.12
N MET A 311 20.16 -5.84 5.35
CA MET A 311 19.13 -5.51 4.37
C MET A 311 17.85 -5.03 5.06
N TYR A 312 17.44 -5.69 6.14
CA TYR A 312 16.29 -5.26 6.94
C TYR A 312 16.46 -3.82 7.45
N LEU A 313 17.62 -3.54 8.05
CA LEU A 313 17.98 -2.20 8.53
C LEU A 313 18.01 -1.13 7.43
N LEU A 314 18.54 -1.49 6.24
CA LEU A 314 18.62 -0.59 5.10
C LEU A 314 17.25 -0.27 4.52
N LEU A 315 16.38 -1.28 4.31
CA LEU A 315 15.01 -1.09 3.84
C LEU A 315 14.19 -0.29 4.87
N LEU A 316 14.34 -0.60 6.15
CA LEU A 316 13.66 0.10 7.24
C LEU A 316 14.04 1.58 7.28
N GLY A 317 15.35 1.87 7.26
CA GLY A 317 15.86 3.23 7.23
C GLY A 317 15.47 3.99 5.95
N THR A 318 15.49 3.30 4.80
CA THR A 318 15.08 3.88 3.52
C THR A 318 13.61 4.28 3.55
N THR A 319 12.70 3.44 4.04
CA THR A 319 11.27 3.82 4.17
C THR A 319 11.05 5.00 5.10
N ALA A 320 11.69 4.99 6.27
CA ALA A 320 11.58 6.09 7.23
C ALA A 320 12.07 7.41 6.63
N LEU A 321 13.26 7.40 6.01
CA LEU A 321 13.83 8.58 5.37
C LEU A 321 13.00 9.04 4.16
N SER A 322 12.49 8.10 3.36
CA SER A 322 11.60 8.37 2.25
C SER A 322 10.35 9.13 2.74
N LEU A 323 9.69 8.66 3.82
CA LEU A 323 8.47 9.30 4.35
C LEU A 323 8.73 10.73 4.83
N VAL A 324 9.85 10.94 5.51
CA VAL A 324 10.28 12.27 5.98
C VAL A 324 10.61 13.19 4.80
N THR A 325 11.19 12.66 3.72
CA THR A 325 11.58 13.44 2.53
C THR A 325 10.44 13.67 1.53
N THR A 326 9.32 12.95 1.63
CA THR A 326 8.19 13.07 0.69
C THR A 326 7.63 14.49 0.56
N PRO A 327 7.38 15.25 1.65
CA PRO A 327 6.85 16.60 1.52
C PRO A 327 7.81 17.54 0.79
N VAL A 328 9.12 17.30 0.92
CA VAL A 328 10.16 18.04 0.19
C VAL A 328 10.13 17.68 -1.29
N LEU A 329 10.04 16.39 -1.62
CA LEU A 329 9.89 15.91 -3.01
C LEU A 329 8.68 16.56 -3.69
N PHE A 330 7.54 16.64 -3.01
CA PHE A 330 6.32 17.24 -3.56
C PHE A 330 6.44 18.74 -3.81
N LYS A 331 7.17 19.47 -2.97
CA LYS A 331 7.51 20.89 -3.22
C LYS A 331 8.43 21.06 -4.43
N LEU A 332 9.25 20.06 -4.76
CA LEU A 332 10.17 20.08 -5.89
C LEU A 332 9.52 19.70 -7.23
N ILE A 333 8.33 19.09 -7.23
CA ILE A 333 7.62 18.68 -8.46
C ILE A 333 7.56 19.83 -9.50
N PRO A 334 7.14 21.07 -9.17
CA PRO A 334 7.09 22.17 -10.14
C PRO A 334 8.47 22.50 -10.73
N ALA A 335 9.53 22.45 -9.93
CA ALA A 335 10.89 22.70 -10.38
C ALA A 335 11.39 21.60 -11.33
N ILE A 336 11.09 20.34 -11.03
CA ILE A 336 11.41 19.19 -11.88
C ILE A 336 10.66 19.30 -13.22
N MET A 337 9.39 19.69 -13.18
CA MET A 337 8.60 19.91 -14.41
C MET A 337 9.17 21.06 -15.25
N HIS A 338 9.56 22.17 -14.61
CA HIS A 338 10.18 23.29 -15.32
C HIS A 338 11.53 22.90 -15.96
N LEU A 339 12.35 22.10 -15.26
CA LEU A 339 13.59 21.56 -15.79
C LEU A 339 13.34 20.62 -16.98
N GLY A 340 12.32 19.77 -16.90
CA GLY A 340 11.92 18.89 -18.01
C GLY A 340 11.43 19.66 -19.24
N VAL A 341 10.76 20.80 -19.05
CA VAL A 341 10.40 21.71 -20.15
C VAL A 341 11.66 22.33 -20.77
N LEU A 342 12.61 22.80 -19.95
CA LEU A 342 13.87 23.38 -20.41
C LEU A 342 14.71 22.38 -21.21
N MET A 343 14.76 21.12 -20.77
CA MET A 343 15.46 20.03 -21.45
C MET A 343 14.68 19.42 -22.63
N HIS A 344 13.57 20.05 -23.08
CA HIS A 344 12.73 19.58 -24.20
C HIS A 344 12.22 18.12 -24.05
N TRP A 345 12.08 17.62 -22.81
CA TRP A 345 11.51 16.29 -22.56
C TRP A 345 10.01 16.22 -22.86
N PHE A 346 9.36 17.38 -22.93
CA PHE A 346 7.95 17.51 -23.28
C PHE A 346 7.84 18.08 -24.70
N PRO A 347 7.01 17.50 -25.58
CA PRO A 347 6.66 18.18 -26.81
C PRO A 347 6.10 19.57 -26.47
N VAL A 348 6.53 20.60 -27.20
CA VAL A 348 5.97 21.94 -27.08
C VAL A 348 4.48 21.80 -27.41
N GLU A 349 3.62 21.90 -26.39
CA GLU A 349 2.20 22.11 -26.64
C GLU A 349 2.10 23.44 -27.39
N ASN A 350 1.73 23.38 -28.67
CA ASN A 350 1.20 24.56 -29.35
C ASN A 350 0.01 25.00 -28.51
N ILE A 351 0.17 26.12 -27.80
CA ILE A 351 -0.95 26.83 -27.20
C ILE A 351 -1.88 27.17 -28.36
N THR A 352 -2.94 26.38 -28.56
CA THR A 352 -3.97 26.74 -29.52
C THR A 352 -4.67 27.98 -28.97
N PRO A 353 -4.78 29.08 -29.74
CA PRO A 353 -5.26 30.39 -29.26
C PRO A 353 -6.74 30.43 -28.81
N ASP A 354 -7.41 29.28 -28.68
CA ASP A 354 -8.81 29.19 -28.28
C ASP A 354 -9.01 29.13 -26.76
N GLU A 355 -8.03 28.67 -25.96
CA GLU A 355 -8.16 28.71 -24.49
C GLU A 355 -8.00 30.13 -23.91
N GLU A 356 -7.19 30.99 -24.55
CA GLU A 356 -7.05 32.40 -24.16
C GLU A 356 -8.32 33.21 -24.47
N LYS A 357 -9.02 32.89 -25.57
CA LYS A 357 -10.29 33.54 -25.92
C LYS A 357 -11.40 33.15 -24.96
N VAL A 358 -11.46 31.89 -24.54
CA VAL A 358 -12.46 31.44 -23.54
C VAL A 358 -12.21 32.13 -22.20
N SER A 359 -10.96 32.22 -21.72
CA SER A 359 -10.66 32.94 -20.47
C SER A 359 -10.91 34.44 -20.55
N MET A 360 -10.69 35.07 -21.72
CA MET A 360 -10.93 36.51 -21.90
C MET A 360 -12.43 36.85 -22.03
N ILE A 361 -13.22 35.99 -22.67
CA ILE A 361 -14.69 36.15 -22.74
C ILE A 361 -15.33 35.93 -21.35
N GLU A 362 -14.83 34.95 -20.59
CA GLU A 362 -15.32 34.66 -19.24
C GLU A 362 -14.91 35.73 -18.22
N ALA A 363 -13.75 36.36 -18.40
CA ALA A 363 -13.34 37.53 -17.64
C ALA A 363 -14.13 38.79 -18.01
N HIS A 364 -14.48 38.98 -19.29
CA HIS A 364 -15.29 40.13 -19.73
C HIS A 364 -16.74 40.04 -19.25
N ASN A 365 -17.34 38.85 -19.23
CA ASN A 365 -18.71 38.62 -18.73
C ASN A 365 -18.84 38.67 -17.20
N ARG A 366 -17.74 38.76 -16.44
CA ARG A 366 -17.77 38.99 -14.98
C ARG A 366 -17.70 40.47 -14.59
N VAL A 367 -17.43 41.35 -15.55
CA VAL A 367 -17.22 42.80 -15.31
C VAL A 367 -18.40 43.65 -15.82
N LEU A 368 -19.32 43.05 -16.59
CA LEU A 368 -20.67 43.56 -16.89
C LEU A 368 -21.69 42.90 -15.96
#